data_AF-A0A132PB89-F1
#
_entry.id   AF-A0A132PB89-F1
#
_cell.length_a   1.000
_cell.length_b   1.000
_cell.length_c   1.000
_cell.angle_alpha   90.00
_cell.angle_beta   90.00
_cell.angle_gamma   90.00
#
_symmetry.space_group_name_H-M   'P 1'
#
loop_
_entity.id
_entity.type
_entity.pdbx_description
1 polymer ?
#
loop_
_entity_poly.entity_id
_entity_poly.type
_entity_poly.pdbx_seq_one_letter_code
_entity_poly.pdbx_strand_id
1 'polypeptide(L)'
;MTAFNRPYVLQMAVALIVPQRDDEYYRRIREAAEGNGVPPDLLDRAAFIVDGVYKGGTDIDEWIRQEYIVDGWLHGYVPLDASPTDPHWSTFRLAQLAADHYRTQTQ
;
A
#
# COMPACT_ATOMS: atom_id res chain seq x y z
N MET A 1 13.83 14.40 3.51
CA MET A 1 12.93 13.62 2.65
C MET A 1 11.87 13.05 3.56
N THR A 2 10.61 13.44 3.42
CA THR A 2 9.52 12.81 4.18
C THR A 2 9.45 11.34 3.76
N ALA A 3 9.67 10.44 4.70
CA ALA A 3 9.57 9.01 4.45
C ALA A 3 8.09 8.69 4.22
N PHE A 4 7.77 8.25 3.01
CA PHE A 4 6.40 8.03 2.56
C PHE A 4 6.12 6.53 2.50
N ASN A 5 5.01 6.11 3.12
CA ASN A 5 4.57 4.71 3.10
C ASN A 5 4.04 4.33 1.70
N ARG A 6 4.96 4.06 0.77
CA ARG A 6 4.63 3.71 -0.62
C ARG A 6 3.70 2.48 -0.72
N PRO A 7 3.91 1.38 0.03
CA PRO A 7 3.00 0.24 -0.01
C PRO A 7 1.56 0.59 0.39
N TYR A 8 1.36 1.45 1.39
CA TYR A 8 0.04 1.93 1.77
C TYR A 8 -0.66 2.68 0.63
N VAL A 9 0.07 3.45 -0.15
CA VAL A 9 -0.49 4.22 -1.27
C VAL A 9 -0.86 3.34 -2.44
N LEU A 10 -0.03 2.33 -2.73
CA LEU A 10 -0.39 1.29 -3.68
C LEU A 10 -1.65 0.53 -3.22
N GLN A 11 -1.78 0.22 -1.93
CA GLN A 11 -2.97 -0.42 -1.37
C GLN A 11 -4.23 0.44 -1.51
N MET A 12 -4.16 1.76 -1.29
CA MET A 12 -5.29 2.67 -1.53
C MET A 12 -5.63 2.76 -3.03
N ALA A 13 -4.61 2.76 -3.88
CA ALA A 13 -4.79 2.74 -5.33
C ALA A 13 -5.48 1.44 -5.83
N VAL A 14 -5.17 0.29 -5.22
CA VAL A 14 -5.90 -0.97 -5.48
C VAL A 14 -7.39 -0.81 -5.19
N ALA A 15 -7.74 -0.22 -4.05
CA ALA A 15 -9.14 -0.01 -3.68
C ALA A 15 -9.89 0.87 -4.72
N LEU A 16 -9.21 1.82 -5.38
CA LEU A 16 -9.82 2.64 -6.42
C LEU A 16 -10.12 1.90 -7.73
N ILE A 17 -9.53 0.74 -7.97
CA ILE A 17 -9.73 -0.03 -9.21
C ILE A 17 -10.60 -1.27 -9.01
N VAL A 18 -11.07 -1.53 -7.79
CA VAL A 18 -11.97 -2.66 -7.50
C VAL A 18 -13.30 -2.46 -8.24
N PRO A 19 -13.72 -3.38 -9.13
CA PRO A 19 -14.95 -3.21 -9.89
C PRO A 19 -16.19 -3.32 -8.99
N GLN A 20 -17.34 -2.84 -9.50
CA GLN A 20 -18.66 -2.99 -8.86
C GLN A 20 -18.80 -2.28 -7.50
N ARG A 21 -18.10 -1.16 -7.33
CA ARG A 21 -18.28 -0.24 -6.18
C ARG A 21 -19.01 1.03 -6.62
N ASP A 22 -19.63 1.70 -5.66
CA ASP A 22 -20.33 2.96 -5.86
C ASP A 22 -19.40 4.18 -5.68
N ASP A 23 -19.88 5.35 -6.12
CA ASP A 23 -19.13 6.61 -6.00
C ASP A 23 -18.82 6.96 -4.54
N GLU A 24 -19.70 6.56 -3.61
CA GLU A 24 -19.48 6.79 -2.19
C GLU A 24 -18.27 6.01 -1.66
N TYR A 25 -18.12 4.74 -2.06
CA TYR A 25 -16.96 3.93 -1.72
C TYR A 25 -15.67 4.60 -2.21
N TYR A 26 -15.59 4.99 -3.49
CA TYR A 26 -14.38 5.62 -4.03
C TYR A 26 -14.07 6.97 -3.36
N ARG A 27 -15.11 7.76 -3.05
CA ARG A 27 -14.96 9.00 -2.28
C ARG A 27 -14.33 8.73 -0.90
N ARG A 28 -14.81 7.73 -0.17
CA ARG A 28 -14.25 7.36 1.16
C ARG A 28 -12.79 6.93 1.07
N ILE A 29 -12.39 6.22 0.01
CA ILE A 29 -10.98 5.85 -0.20
C ILE A 29 -10.11 7.10 -0.41
N ARG A 30 -10.57 8.06 -1.22
CA ARG A 30 -9.86 9.32 -1.45
C ARG A 30 -9.75 10.15 -0.17
N GLU A 31 -10.83 10.28 0.58
CA GLU A 31 -10.84 10.98 1.88
C GLU A 31 -9.90 10.32 2.89
N ALA A 32 -9.86 8.98 2.95
CA ALA A 32 -8.94 8.26 3.81
C ALA A 32 -7.48 8.49 3.39
N ALA A 33 -7.18 8.44 2.09
CA ALA A 33 -5.85 8.69 1.57
C ALA A 33 -5.37 10.12 1.91
N GLU A 34 -6.20 11.13 1.64
CA GLU A 34 -5.90 12.53 1.98
C GLU A 34 -5.71 12.72 3.49
N GLY A 35 -6.59 12.13 4.32
CA GLY A 35 -6.48 12.16 5.78
C GLY A 35 -5.20 11.50 6.32
N ASN A 36 -4.58 10.62 5.54
CA ASN A 36 -3.29 10.00 5.85
C ASN A 36 -2.11 10.66 5.10
N GLY A 37 -2.31 11.87 4.56
CA GLY A 37 -1.25 12.67 3.95
C GLY A 37 -0.86 12.22 2.54
N VAL A 38 -1.72 11.48 1.84
CA VAL A 38 -1.53 11.08 0.44
C VAL A 38 -2.25 12.08 -0.47
N PRO A 39 -1.52 12.89 -1.27
CA PRO A 39 -2.15 13.85 -2.18
C PRO A 39 -2.96 13.17 -3.29
N PRO A 40 -4.04 13.79 -3.79
CA PRO A 40 -4.89 13.21 -4.84
C PRO A 40 -4.12 12.88 -6.13
N ASP A 41 -3.20 13.74 -6.55
CA ASP A 41 -2.40 13.54 -7.77
C ASP A 41 -1.45 12.34 -7.64
N LEU A 42 -0.92 12.10 -6.44
CA LEU A 42 -0.10 10.94 -6.17
C LEU A 42 -0.92 9.65 -6.16
N LEU A 43 -2.13 9.69 -5.59
CA LEU A 43 -3.05 8.56 -5.57
C LEU A 43 -3.53 8.20 -6.98
N ASP A 44 -3.86 9.18 -7.82
CA ASP A 44 -4.27 8.95 -9.20
C ASP A 44 -3.13 8.34 -10.04
N ARG A 45 -1.89 8.81 -9.85
CA ARG A 45 -0.70 8.20 -10.48
C ARG A 45 -0.49 6.76 -10.02
N ALA A 46 -0.67 6.48 -8.73
CA ALA A 46 -0.57 5.13 -8.21
C ALA A 46 -1.67 4.23 -8.80
N ALA A 47 -2.92 4.70 -8.88
CA ALA A 47 -4.03 3.95 -9.48
C ALA A 47 -3.75 3.58 -10.95
N PHE A 48 -3.16 4.49 -11.73
CA PHE A 48 -2.74 4.20 -13.10
C PHE A 48 -1.69 3.08 -13.18
N ILE A 49 -0.69 3.08 -12.29
CA ILE A 49 0.34 2.03 -12.24
C ILE A 49 -0.29 0.70 -11.84
N VAL A 50 -1.10 0.69 -10.78
CA VAL A 50 -1.78 -0.51 -10.27
C VAL A 50 -2.68 -1.13 -11.34
N ASP A 51 -3.44 -0.32 -12.08
CA ASP A 51 -4.27 -0.78 -13.20
C ASP A 51 -3.45 -1.49 -14.29
N GLY A 52 -2.26 -0.96 -14.61
CA GLY A 52 -1.32 -1.60 -15.54
C GLY A 52 -0.82 -2.96 -15.03
N VAL A 53 -0.46 -3.06 -13.75
CA VAL A 53 -0.03 -4.31 -13.12
C VAL A 53 -1.17 -5.33 -13.11
N TYR A 54 -2.38 -4.91 -12.75
CA TYR A 54 -3.57 -5.76 -12.70
C TYR A 54 -3.91 -6.33 -14.09
N LYS A 55 -3.90 -5.48 -15.11
CA LYS A 55 -4.13 -5.90 -16.52
C LYS A 55 -3.03 -6.82 -17.05
N GLY A 56 -1.84 -6.81 -16.45
CA GLY A 56 -0.75 -7.73 -16.74
C GLY A 56 -0.99 -9.16 -16.23
N GLY A 57 -2.04 -9.42 -15.45
CA GLY A 57 -2.36 -10.73 -14.90
C GLY A 57 -1.64 -11.07 -13.59
N THR A 58 -0.98 -10.08 -12.97
CA THR A 58 -0.35 -10.24 -11.66
C THR A 58 -1.41 -10.35 -10.57
N ASP A 59 -1.22 -11.27 -9.61
CA ASP A 59 -1.99 -11.29 -8.37
C ASP A 59 -1.66 -10.02 -7.56
N ILE A 60 -2.61 -9.09 -7.53
CA ILE A 60 -2.43 -7.79 -6.88
C ILE A 60 -2.29 -7.91 -5.38
N ASP A 61 -2.97 -8.85 -4.73
CA ASP A 61 -2.88 -9.03 -3.28
C ASP A 61 -1.50 -9.56 -2.91
N GLU A 62 -0.98 -10.52 -3.69
CA GLU A 62 0.38 -11.00 -3.52
C GLU A 62 1.41 -9.90 -3.78
N TRP A 63 1.23 -9.13 -4.86
CA TRP A 63 2.14 -8.06 -5.23
C TRP A 63 2.21 -6.96 -4.16
N ILE A 64 1.07 -6.48 -3.64
CA ILE A 64 1.06 -5.50 -2.54
C ILE A 64 1.77 -6.04 -1.30
N ARG A 65 1.56 -7.32 -0.97
CA ARG A 65 2.24 -7.98 0.15
C ARG A 65 3.76 -7.99 -0.04
N GLN A 66 4.23 -8.27 -1.25
CA GLN A 66 5.66 -8.22 -1.60
C GLN A 66 6.22 -6.79 -1.49
N GLU A 67 5.48 -5.78 -1.95
CA GLU A 67 5.89 -4.37 -1.84
C GLU A 67 6.10 -3.96 -0.38
N TYR A 68 5.21 -4.40 0.53
CA TYR A 68 5.39 -4.18 1.97
C TYR A 68 6.61 -4.89 2.55
N ILE A 69 6.92 -6.11 2.11
CA ILE A 69 8.11 -6.84 2.59
C ILE A 69 9.39 -6.15 2.12
N VAL A 70 9.46 -5.79 0.85
CA VAL A 70 10.62 -5.08 0.27
C VAL A 70 10.82 -3.74 0.97
N ASP A 71 9.74 -2.98 1.15
CA ASP A 71 9.79 -1.71 1.87
C ASP A 71 10.23 -1.89 3.33
N GLY A 72 9.72 -2.93 4.00
CA GLY A 72 10.10 -3.30 5.35
C GLY A 72 11.57 -3.67 5.52
N TRP A 73 12.15 -4.36 4.55
CA TRP A 73 13.58 -4.65 4.52
C TRP A 73 14.42 -3.38 4.31
N LEU A 74 14.01 -2.51 3.39
CA LEU A 74 14.72 -1.26 3.10
C LEU A 74 14.73 -0.29 4.28
N HIS A 75 13.65 -0.27 5.06
CA HIS A 75 13.48 0.66 6.16
C HIS A 75 13.64 0.04 7.56
N GLY A 76 13.85 -1.27 7.64
CA GLY A 76 14.22 -1.98 8.87
C GLY A 76 13.04 -2.30 9.82
N TYR A 77 11.80 -2.25 9.35
CA TYR A 77 10.63 -2.64 10.15
C TYR A 77 10.16 -4.10 9.90
N VAL A 78 10.81 -4.81 8.96
CA VAL A 78 10.66 -6.25 8.74
C VAL A 78 12.03 -6.93 8.80
N PRO A 79 12.18 -8.08 9.48
CA PRO A 79 13.43 -8.84 9.50
C PRO A 79 13.88 -9.28 8.09
N LEU A 80 15.19 -9.25 7.81
CA LEU A 80 15.73 -9.64 6.49
C LEU A 80 15.57 -11.14 6.17
N ASP A 81 15.33 -11.97 7.18
CA ASP A 81 15.04 -13.40 7.05
C ASP A 81 13.53 -13.69 6.90
N ALA A 82 12.68 -12.66 6.90
CA ALA A 82 11.25 -12.81 6.65
C ALA A 82 11.00 -13.33 5.23
N SER A 83 10.52 -14.57 5.09
CA SER A 83 10.22 -15.11 3.77
C SER A 83 8.98 -14.45 3.15
N PRO A 84 9.04 -13.97 1.90
CA PRO A 84 7.85 -13.56 1.14
C PRO A 84 6.85 -14.69 0.91
N THR A 85 7.18 -15.94 1.17
CA THR A 85 6.24 -17.07 1.04
C THR A 85 5.64 -17.52 2.37
N ASP A 86 6.06 -16.93 3.50
CA ASP A 86 5.55 -17.29 4.82
C ASP A 86 4.21 -16.59 5.11
N PRO A 87 3.12 -17.34 5.35
CA PRO A 87 1.78 -16.79 5.61
C PRO A 87 1.68 -15.96 6.90
N HIS A 88 2.65 -16.07 7.81
CA HIS A 88 2.76 -15.21 9.00
C HIS A 88 2.92 -13.71 8.65
N TRP A 89 3.44 -13.43 7.46
CA TRP A 89 3.57 -12.09 6.88
C TRP A 89 2.38 -11.72 6.00
N SER A 90 1.19 -11.67 6.63
CA SER A 90 -0.02 -11.18 5.97
C SER A 90 0.09 -9.69 5.66
N THR A 91 -0.58 -9.23 4.60
CA THR A 91 -0.63 -7.80 4.23
C THR A 91 -1.11 -6.93 5.39
N PHE A 92 -2.07 -7.41 6.18
CA PHE A 92 -2.57 -6.70 7.35
C PHE A 92 -1.46 -6.46 8.39
N ARG A 93 -0.69 -7.49 8.73
CA ARG A 93 0.40 -7.36 9.70
C ARG A 93 1.49 -6.43 9.19
N LEU A 94 1.87 -6.58 7.93
CA LEU A 94 2.90 -5.75 7.32
C LEU A 94 2.47 -4.28 7.29
N ALA A 95 1.20 -4.00 6.98
CA ALA A 95 0.63 -2.66 7.04
C ALA A 95 0.67 -2.06 8.45
N GLN A 96 0.45 -2.86 9.50
CA GLN A 96 0.59 -2.40 10.88
C GLN A 96 2.04 -2.00 11.22
N LEU A 97 3.01 -2.85 10.86
CA LEU A 97 4.44 -2.57 11.09
C LEU A 97 4.89 -1.31 10.34
N ALA A 98 4.47 -1.17 9.08
CA ALA A 98 4.73 0.02 8.29
C ALA A 98 4.08 1.27 8.93
N ALA A 99 2.80 1.18 9.32
CA ALA A 99 2.09 2.30 9.94
C ALA A 99 2.77 2.78 11.23
N ASP A 100 3.22 1.86 12.08
CA ASP A 100 3.95 2.19 13.30
C ASP A 100 5.31 2.83 12.98
N HIS A 101 6.05 2.26 12.02
CA HIS A 101 7.32 2.80 11.57
C HIS A 101 7.20 4.24 11.05
N TYR A 102 6.32 4.49 10.08
CA TYR A 102 6.17 5.82 9.47
C TYR A 102 5.56 6.86 10.42
N ARG A 103 4.71 6.45 11.36
CA ARG A 103 4.17 7.37 12.39
C ARG A 103 5.29 7.92 13.29
N THR A 104 6.29 7.10 13.63
CA THR A 104 7.43 7.54 14.47
C THR A 104 8.38 8.49 13.76
N GLN A 105 8.38 8.55 12.42
CA GLN A 105 9.25 9.42 11.64
C GLN A 105 8.63 10.78 11.31
N THR A 106 7.32 10.92 11.51
CA THR A 106 6.59 12.18 11.36
C THR A 106 6.44 12.97 12.66
N GLN A 107 6.90 12.42 13.80
CA GLN A 107 7.02 13.13 15.08
C GLN A 107 8.39 13.80 15.19
#